data_AF-A0A6P2AT88-F1
#
_entry.id   AF-A0A6P2AT88-F1
#
_cell.length_a   1.000
_cell.length_b   1.000
_cell.length_c   1.000
_cell.angle_alpha   90.00
_cell.angle_beta   90.00
_cell.angle_gamma   90.00
#
_symmetry.space_group_name_H-M   'P 1'
#
loop_
_entity.id
_entity.type
_entity.pdbx_description
1 polymer ?
#
loop_
_entity_poly.entity_id
_entity_poly.type
_entity_poly.pdbx_seq_one_letter_code
_entity_poly.pdbx_strand_id
1 'polypeptide(L)'
;MTLRWLWRDFFDPRLELTRTQKEEIHRRARRMMFYRSRRSIMGDGPGSHVPGRDVRRLRLFQVLSIGLIFILSLGVMYAVVNQPWYVSLMTFGLVFAAIWVTFSVLTARVMQPWYRHAMYELGYAICAKCGYPLGGLDRSPRCPECGWRKTHQDDPEPVNWSPADREVLLQYGYDACGECGGILLPGDSDCARCGNERQDQ
;
A
#
# COMPACT_ATOMS: atom_id res chain seq x y z
N MET A 1 21.65 -6.45 1.33
CA MET A 1 20.44 -5.59 1.30
C MET A 1 20.88 -4.15 1.06
N THR A 2 20.57 -3.59 -0.10
CA THR A 2 20.88 -2.19 -0.40
C THR A 2 19.98 -1.27 0.44
N LEU A 3 20.53 -0.20 1.04
CA LEU A 3 19.84 0.82 1.85
C LEU A 3 18.86 1.71 1.02
N ARG A 4 18.21 1.14 -0.01
CA ARG A 4 17.32 1.85 -0.94
C ARG A 4 16.06 2.40 -0.29
N TRP A 5 15.62 1.79 0.81
CA TRP A 5 14.53 2.30 1.64
C TRP A 5 14.84 3.67 2.25
N LEU A 6 16.12 4.02 2.43
CA LEU A 6 16.53 5.35 2.87
C LEU A 6 16.15 6.44 1.84
N TRP A 7 16.11 6.05 0.56
CA TRP A 7 15.70 6.90 -0.57
C TRP A 7 14.23 6.69 -0.95
N ARG A 8 13.44 6.00 -0.11
CA ARG A 8 12.02 5.67 -0.34
C ARG A 8 11.79 4.84 -1.62
N ASP A 9 12.81 4.14 -2.11
CA ASP A 9 12.69 3.24 -3.24
C ASP A 9 12.35 1.84 -2.73
N PHE A 10 11.06 1.50 -2.82
CA PHE A 10 10.49 0.24 -2.34
C PHE A 10 10.48 -0.85 -3.41
N PHE A 11 10.96 -0.57 -4.62
CA PHE A 11 10.84 -1.46 -5.77
C PHE A 11 12.01 -2.43 -5.86
N ASP A 12 11.71 -3.71 -6.11
CA ASP A 12 12.72 -4.71 -6.43
C ASP A 12 13.45 -4.26 -7.72
N PRO A 13 14.79 -4.17 -7.73
CA PRO A 13 15.52 -3.72 -8.91
C PRO A 13 15.34 -4.68 -10.10
N ARG A 14 14.96 -5.94 -9.85
CA ARG A 14 14.73 -6.97 -10.87
C ARG A 14 13.48 -6.73 -11.71
N LEU A 15 12.56 -5.87 -11.26
CA LEU A 15 11.32 -5.57 -11.99
C LEU A 15 11.51 -4.55 -13.14
N GLU A 16 12.73 -4.02 -13.34
CA GLU A 16 13.08 -3.06 -14.41
C GLU A 16 12.02 -1.99 -14.69
N LEU A 17 11.41 -1.47 -13.62
CA LEU A 17 10.28 -0.54 -13.75
C LEU A 17 10.73 0.81 -14.35
N THR A 18 10.01 1.25 -15.37
CA THR A 18 10.14 2.59 -15.94
C THR A 18 9.70 3.66 -14.94
N ARG A 19 10.14 4.90 -15.14
CA ARG A 19 9.77 6.03 -14.26
C ARG A 19 8.25 6.25 -14.20
N THR A 20 7.57 6.14 -15.34
CA THR A 20 6.10 6.31 -15.43
C THR A 20 5.35 5.22 -14.68
N GLN A 21 5.79 3.95 -14.78
CA GLN A 21 5.23 2.84 -14.01
C GLN A 21 5.40 3.05 -12.51
N LYS A 22 6.58 3.50 -12.06
CA LYS A 22 6.82 3.82 -10.64
C LYS A 22 5.89 4.92 -10.15
N GLU A 23 5.68 5.96 -10.94
CA GLU A 23 4.76 7.06 -10.62
C GLU A 23 3.30 6.58 -10.53
N GLU A 24 2.85 5.70 -11.42
CA GLU A 24 1.49 5.14 -11.37
C GLU A 24 1.29 4.21 -10.16
N ILE A 25 2.26 3.34 -9.87
CA ILE A 25 2.22 2.50 -8.66
C ILE A 25 2.15 3.40 -7.41
N HIS A 26 2.96 4.45 -7.37
CA HIS A 26 2.95 5.41 -6.26
C HIS A 26 1.60 6.11 -6.12
N ARG A 27 0.99 6.52 -7.24
CA ARG A 27 -0.33 7.16 -7.29
C ARG A 27 -1.43 6.22 -6.79
N ARG A 28 -1.44 4.95 -7.23
CA ARG A 28 -2.41 3.94 -6.76
C ARG A 28 -2.23 3.59 -5.29
N ALA A 29 -1.01 3.33 -4.84
CA ALA A 29 -0.72 3.04 -3.44
C ALA A 29 -1.19 4.18 -2.51
N ARG A 30 -0.98 5.45 -2.94
CA ARG A 30 -1.42 6.63 -2.20
C ARG A 30 -2.95 6.73 -2.14
N ARG A 31 -3.65 6.47 -3.26
CA ARG A 31 -5.13 6.41 -3.29
C ARG A 31 -5.67 5.37 -2.30
N MET A 32 -5.16 4.14 -2.33
CA MET A 32 -5.58 3.08 -1.41
C MET A 32 -5.41 3.44 0.07
N MET A 33 -4.28 4.08 0.40
CA MET A 33 -4.01 4.55 1.76
C MET A 33 -5.08 5.55 2.23
N PHE A 34 -5.46 6.51 1.38
CA PHE A 34 -6.50 7.49 1.71
C PHE A 34 -7.90 6.87 1.82
N TYR A 35 -8.28 5.97 0.89
CA TYR A 35 -9.60 5.32 0.92
C TYR A 35 -9.80 4.47 2.18
N ARG A 36 -8.79 3.69 2.59
CA ARG A 36 -8.91 2.87 3.81
C ARG A 36 -8.95 3.71 5.08
N SER A 37 -8.21 4.82 5.13
CA SER A 37 -8.28 5.75 6.25
C SER A 37 -9.70 6.26 6.46
N ARG A 38 -10.42 6.61 5.38
CA ARG A 38 -11.83 7.02 5.45
C ARG A 38 -12.75 5.87 5.88
N ARG A 39 -12.56 4.66 5.35
CA ARG A 39 -13.42 3.51 5.67
C ARG A 39 -13.29 3.09 7.13
N SER A 40 -12.08 3.16 7.71
CA SER A 40 -11.85 2.86 9.13
C SER A 40 -12.53 3.84 10.10
N ILE A 41 -12.98 5.01 9.62
CA ILE A 41 -13.72 6.00 10.41
C ILE A 41 -15.24 5.74 10.31
N MET A 42 -15.72 5.09 9.24
CA MET A 42 -17.15 4.90 8.97
C MET A 42 -17.77 3.62 9.56
N GLY A 43 -17.03 2.88 10.38
CA GLY A 43 -17.55 1.68 11.05
C GLY A 43 -17.51 0.46 10.13
N ASP A 44 -16.80 -0.58 10.56
CA ASP A 44 -16.65 -1.81 9.81
C ASP A 44 -17.99 -2.57 9.74
N GLY A 45 -18.47 -2.82 8.52
CA GLY A 45 -19.46 -3.87 8.28
C GLY A 45 -18.87 -5.26 8.62
N PRO A 46 -19.71 -6.24 9.00
CA PRO A 46 -19.32 -7.49 9.68
C PRO A 46 -18.46 -8.49 8.89
N GLY A 47 -17.83 -8.13 7.77
CA GLY A 47 -17.14 -9.08 6.88
C GLY A 47 -15.64 -8.84 6.64
N SER A 48 -15.06 -7.70 7.03
CA SER A 48 -13.65 -7.43 6.73
C SER A 48 -12.74 -7.83 7.88
N HIS A 49 -12.23 -9.07 7.85
CA HIS A 49 -11.14 -9.52 8.71
C HIS A 49 -9.81 -8.85 8.30
N VAL A 50 -9.72 -7.55 8.55
CA VAL A 50 -8.45 -6.85 8.62
C VAL A 50 -7.92 -7.03 10.04
N PRO A 51 -6.66 -7.47 10.24
CA PRO A 51 -6.10 -7.63 11.58
C PRO A 51 -5.96 -6.28 12.28
N GLY A 52 -6.98 -5.87 13.04
CA GLY A 52 -6.98 -4.62 13.83
C GLY A 52 -5.85 -4.53 14.87
N ARG A 53 -5.16 -5.64 15.15
CA ARG A 53 -3.96 -5.69 16.00
C ARG A 53 -2.80 -4.85 15.47
N ASP A 54 -2.66 -4.71 14.16
CA ASP A 54 -1.49 -4.02 13.59
C ASP A 54 -1.59 -2.49 13.69
N VAL A 55 -2.81 -1.94 13.63
CA VAL A 55 -3.03 -0.49 13.70
C VAL A 55 -2.75 0.05 15.11
N ARG A 56 -3.15 -0.70 16.16
CA ARG A 56 -2.89 -0.32 17.56
C ARG A 56 -1.40 -0.34 17.88
N ARG A 57 -0.67 -1.34 17.38
CA ARG A 57 0.79 -1.42 17.51
C ARG A 57 1.48 -0.26 16.81
N LEU A 58 1.01 0.10 15.61
CA LEU A 58 1.59 1.21 14.87
C LEU A 58 1.39 2.56 15.58
N ARG A 59 0.18 2.83 16.09
CA ARG A 59 -0.09 4.04 16.88
C ARG A 59 0.77 4.09 18.15
N LEU A 60 0.88 2.97 18.87
CA LEU A 60 1.74 2.91 20.07
C LEU A 60 3.20 3.20 19.71
N PHE A 61 3.73 2.58 18.65
CA PHE A 61 5.08 2.84 18.16
C PHE A 61 5.28 4.30 17.76
N GLN A 62 4.30 4.92 17.11
CA GLN A 62 4.35 6.33 16.74
C GLN A 62 4.42 7.23 17.98
N VAL A 63 3.55 7.00 18.97
CA VAL A 63 3.56 7.75 20.23
C VAL A 63 4.89 7.59 20.96
N LEU A 64 5.40 6.35 21.07
CA LEU A 64 6.70 6.07 21.70
C LEU A 64 7.85 6.76 20.95
N SER A 65 7.83 6.76 19.62
CA SER A 65 8.85 7.42 18.82
C SER A 65 8.83 8.95 18.99
N ILE A 66 7.64 9.57 19.05
CA ILE A 66 7.50 11.01 19.30
C ILE A 66 8.02 11.35 20.70
N GLY A 67 7.65 10.56 21.71
CA GLY A 67 8.14 10.74 23.08
C GLY A 67 9.66 10.62 23.18
N LEU A 68 10.25 9.62 22.50
CA LEU A 68 11.71 9.46 22.45
C LEU A 68 12.41 10.65 21.78
N ILE A 69 11.88 11.14 20.65
CA ILE A 69 12.41 12.33 19.96
C ILE A 69 12.39 13.54 20.90
N PHE A 70 11.31 13.73 21.65
CA PHE A 70 11.18 14.83 22.61
C PHE A 70 12.23 14.73 23.72
N ILE A 71 12.39 13.55 24.34
CA ILE A 71 13.41 13.31 25.39
C ILE A 71 14.83 13.56 24.86
N LEU A 72 15.14 13.07 23.65
CA LEU A 72 16.44 13.29 23.02
C LEU A 72 16.70 14.77 22.73
N SER A 73 15.68 15.52 22.29
CA SER A 73 15.81 16.96 22.05
C SER A 73 16.11 17.76 23.32
N LEU A 74 15.52 17.39 24.45
CA LEU A 74 15.84 17.98 25.75
C LEU A 74 17.28 17.67 26.18
N GLY A 75 17.74 16.45 25.94
CA GLY A 75 19.14 16.07 26.20
C GLY A 75 20.14 16.87 25.37
N VAL A 76 19.83 17.13 24.09
CA VAL A 76 20.65 18.01 23.24
C VAL A 76 20.65 19.43 23.76
N MET A 77 19.49 20.00 24.12
CA MET A 77 19.43 21.35 24.71
C MET A 77 20.28 21.46 25.98
N TYR A 78 20.23 20.46 26.87
CA TYR A 78 21.05 20.42 28.07
C TYR A 78 22.55 20.33 27.75
N ALA A 79 22.94 19.53 26.75
CA ALA A 79 24.32 19.40 26.31
C ALA A 79 24.86 20.69 25.67
N VAL A 80 24.05 21.39 24.87
CA VAL A 80 24.42 22.69 24.26
C VAL A 80 24.77 23.73 25.31
N VAL A 81 24.07 23.74 26.45
CA VAL A 81 24.34 24.70 27.53
C VAL A 81 25.63 24.38 28.29
N ASN A 82 25.97 23.10 28.46
CA ASN A 82 27.03 22.66 29.38
C ASN A 82 28.30 22.13 28.70
N GLN A 83 28.31 21.95 27.39
CA GLN A 83 29.43 21.34 26.66
C GLN A 83 30.01 22.26 25.58
N PRO A 84 31.28 22.05 25.21
CA PRO A 84 31.84 22.75 24.06
C PRO A 84 31.08 22.42 22.77
N TRP A 85 30.88 23.44 21.93
CA TRP A 85 29.98 23.44 20.77
C TRP A 85 30.17 22.27 19.80
N TYR A 86 31.39 21.77 19.61
CA TYR A 86 31.67 20.65 18.69
C TYR A 86 31.08 19.32 19.20
N VAL A 87 31.03 19.11 20.51
CA VAL A 87 30.40 17.91 21.11
C VAL A 87 28.89 17.98 20.88
N SER A 88 28.29 19.16 21.09
CA SER A 88 26.87 19.37 20.85
C SER A 88 26.47 19.11 19.39
N LEU A 89 27.29 19.57 18.43
CA LEU A 89 27.08 19.29 17.00
C LEU A 89 27.18 17.79 16.68
N MET A 90 28.18 17.09 17.22
CA MET A 90 28.33 15.64 17.03
C MET A 90 27.14 14.87 17.61
N THR A 91 26.74 15.20 18.85
CA THR A 91 25.59 14.57 19.51
C THR A 91 24.29 14.84 18.75
N PHE A 92 24.07 16.07 18.30
CA PHE A 92 22.91 16.43 17.48
C PHE A 92 22.89 15.63 16.17
N GLY A 93 24.00 15.57 15.45
CA GLY A 93 24.12 14.82 14.20
C GLY A 93 23.80 13.33 14.38
N LEU A 94 24.31 12.71 15.45
CA LEU A 94 24.04 11.30 15.78
C LEU A 94 22.57 11.06 16.11
N VAL A 95 21.98 11.91 16.96
CA VAL A 95 20.54 11.83 17.31
C VAL A 95 19.67 11.99 16.07
N PHE A 96 19.96 12.99 15.23
CA PHE A 96 19.24 13.24 14.00
C PHE A 96 19.33 12.05 13.03
N ALA A 97 20.54 11.50 12.83
CA ALA A 97 20.73 10.33 11.98
C ALA A 97 19.94 9.11 12.49
N ALA A 98 19.93 8.87 13.81
CA ALA A 98 19.18 7.78 14.42
C ALA A 98 17.66 7.94 14.23
N ILE A 99 17.14 9.16 14.41
CA ILE A 99 15.73 9.50 14.16
C ILE A 99 15.40 9.27 12.69
N TRP A 100 16.22 9.77 11.77
CA TRP A 100 16.01 9.64 10.32
C TRP A 100 15.98 8.18 9.87
N VAL A 101 16.93 7.37 10.35
CA VAL A 101 16.99 5.92 10.09
C VAL A 101 15.73 5.23 10.60
N THR A 102 15.34 5.50 11.85
CA THR A 102 14.16 4.90 12.48
C THR A 102 12.88 5.26 11.72
N PHE A 103 12.71 6.54 11.40
CA PHE A 103 11.57 7.04 10.65
C PHE A 103 11.49 6.43 9.25
N SER A 104 12.63 6.30 8.57
CA SER A 104 12.72 5.72 7.24
C SER A 104 12.40 4.22 7.24
N VAL A 105 12.88 3.44 8.22
CA VAL A 105 12.52 2.01 8.38
C VAL A 105 11.03 1.86 8.67
N LEU A 106 10.48 2.65 9.60
CA LEU A 106 9.06 2.60 9.95
C LEU A 106 8.19 2.93 8.74
N THR A 107 8.49 4.03 8.05
CA THR A 107 7.76 4.45 6.84
C THR A 107 7.84 3.36 5.77
N ALA A 108 9.01 2.74 5.58
CA ALA A 108 9.15 1.63 4.65
C ALA A 108 8.24 0.46 5.02
N ARG A 109 8.26 0.00 6.27
CA ARG A 109 7.42 -1.11 6.74
C ARG A 109 5.93 -0.84 6.61
N VAL A 110 5.50 0.39 6.89
CA VAL A 110 4.10 0.81 6.77
C VAL A 110 3.66 0.91 5.32
N MET A 111 4.52 1.47 4.45
CA MET A 111 4.20 1.71 3.05
C MET A 111 4.25 0.44 2.21
N GLN A 112 5.23 -0.44 2.45
CA GLN A 112 5.51 -1.61 1.62
C GLN A 112 4.30 -2.49 1.26
N PRO A 113 3.37 -2.84 2.18
CA PRO A 113 2.19 -3.64 1.81
C PRO A 113 1.30 -2.94 0.77
N TRP A 114 1.19 -1.61 0.82
CA TRP A 114 0.39 -0.83 -0.13
C TRP A 114 1.00 -0.82 -1.53
N TYR A 115 2.32 -0.66 -1.61
CA TYR A 115 3.03 -0.75 -2.89
C TYR A 115 2.94 -2.15 -3.47
N ARG A 116 3.03 -3.20 -2.63
CA ARG A 116 2.87 -4.59 -3.08
C ARG A 116 1.48 -4.84 -3.62
N HIS A 117 0.45 -4.32 -2.96
CA HIS A 117 -0.92 -4.44 -3.45
C HIS A 117 -1.15 -3.65 -4.74
N ALA A 118 -0.61 -2.44 -4.84
CA ALA A 118 -0.68 -1.63 -6.06
C ALA A 118 0.01 -2.29 -7.24
N MET A 119 1.16 -2.92 -7.02
CA MET A 119 1.84 -3.70 -8.06
C MET A 119 1.01 -4.94 -8.44
N TYR A 120 0.46 -5.65 -7.46
CA TYR A 120 -0.42 -6.79 -7.74
C TYR A 120 -1.65 -6.38 -8.59
N GLU A 121 -2.35 -5.30 -8.23
CA GLU A 121 -3.49 -4.75 -9.00
C GLU A 121 -3.14 -4.23 -10.41
N LEU A 122 -1.85 -3.96 -10.67
CA LEU A 122 -1.35 -3.56 -11.99
C LEU A 122 -0.89 -4.77 -12.83
N GLY A 123 -1.12 -5.99 -12.35
CA GLY A 123 -0.76 -7.22 -13.06
C GLY A 123 0.70 -7.63 -12.94
N TYR A 124 1.47 -7.01 -12.04
CA TYR A 124 2.84 -7.47 -11.79
C TYR A 124 2.80 -8.81 -11.05
N ALA A 125 3.60 -9.78 -11.52
CA ALA A 125 3.73 -11.10 -10.93
C ALA A 125 4.48 -11.04 -9.58
N ILE A 126 3.86 -10.49 -8.55
CA ILE A 126 4.40 -10.41 -7.19
C ILE A 126 3.35 -10.82 -6.17
N CYS A 127 3.77 -11.35 -5.03
CA CYS A 127 2.86 -11.62 -3.92
C CYS A 127 2.48 -10.33 -3.20
N ALA A 128 1.18 -9.98 -3.16
CA ALA A 128 0.68 -8.82 -2.43
C ALA A 128 1.02 -8.83 -0.93
N LYS A 129 1.13 -10.03 -0.33
CA LYS A 129 1.42 -10.19 1.11
C LYS A 129 2.90 -10.02 1.43
N CYS A 130 3.77 -10.85 0.84
CA CYS A 130 5.20 -10.89 1.20
C CYS A 130 6.13 -10.18 0.20
N GLY A 131 5.66 -9.83 -0.99
CA GLY A 131 6.46 -9.17 -2.03
C GLY A 131 7.35 -10.11 -2.84
N TYR A 132 7.25 -11.43 -2.63
CA TYR A 132 8.02 -12.41 -3.41
C TYR A 132 7.64 -12.35 -4.90
N PRO A 133 8.60 -12.32 -5.83
CA PRO A 133 8.32 -12.37 -7.26
C PRO A 133 7.74 -13.74 -7.64
N LEU A 134 6.58 -13.74 -8.28
CA LEU A 134 5.84 -14.93 -8.72
C LEU A 134 6.04 -15.22 -10.21
N GLY A 135 6.91 -14.48 -10.90
CA GLY A 135 7.27 -14.73 -12.29
C GLY A 135 7.86 -16.15 -12.45
N GLY A 136 7.33 -16.92 -13.39
CA GLY A 136 7.74 -18.31 -13.62
C GLY A 136 7.06 -19.34 -12.70
N LEU A 137 6.20 -18.90 -11.76
CA LEU A 137 5.38 -19.78 -10.89
C LEU A 137 3.91 -19.77 -11.32
N ASP A 138 3.65 -19.74 -12.63
CA ASP A 138 2.30 -19.53 -13.18
C ASP A 138 1.31 -20.64 -12.76
N ARG A 139 1.81 -21.85 -12.50
CA ARG A 139 0.98 -23.00 -12.10
C ARG A 139 0.75 -23.15 -10.59
N SER A 140 1.46 -22.39 -9.75
CA SER A 140 1.28 -22.51 -8.30
C SER A 140 0.19 -21.56 -7.81
N PRO A 141 -0.92 -22.07 -7.23
CA PRO A 141 -1.97 -21.23 -6.66
C PRO A 141 -1.53 -20.58 -5.34
N ARG A 142 -0.33 -20.87 -4.83
CA ARG A 142 0.19 -20.35 -3.56
C ARG A 142 1.58 -19.77 -3.70
N CYS A 143 1.83 -18.70 -2.96
CA CYS A 143 3.16 -18.14 -2.76
C CYS A 143 4.03 -19.13 -1.96
N PRO A 144 5.24 -19.48 -2.42
CA PRO A 144 6.11 -20.44 -1.71
C PRO A 144 6.61 -19.90 -0.36
N GLU A 145 6.85 -18.59 -0.25
CA GLU A 145 7.36 -17.98 0.98
C GLU A 145 6.32 -17.86 2.10
N CYS A 146 5.09 -17.45 1.78
CA CYS A 146 4.11 -17.05 2.80
C CYS A 146 2.77 -17.81 2.74
N GLY A 147 2.62 -18.75 1.80
CA GLY A 147 1.42 -19.57 1.61
C GLY A 147 0.19 -18.79 1.13
N TRP A 148 0.31 -17.50 0.83
CA TRP A 148 -0.80 -16.69 0.34
C TRP A 148 -1.32 -17.26 -0.98
N ARG A 149 -2.64 -17.51 -1.07
CA ARG A 149 -3.26 -17.99 -2.30
C ARG A 149 -3.34 -16.85 -3.30
N LYS A 150 -2.86 -17.07 -4.53
CA LYS A 150 -3.26 -16.27 -5.68
C LYS A 150 -4.77 -16.47 -5.80
N THR A 151 -5.57 -15.45 -5.51
CA THR A 151 -6.96 -15.44 -5.92
C THR A 151 -6.93 -15.49 -7.45
N HIS A 152 -7.59 -16.49 -8.06
CA HIS A 152 -7.68 -16.70 -9.51
C HIS A 152 -8.36 -15.55 -10.27
N GLN A 153 -8.49 -14.37 -9.66
CA GLN A 153 -9.16 -13.21 -10.23
C GLN A 153 -8.34 -12.51 -11.34
N ASP A 154 -7.15 -13.05 -11.65
CA ASP A 154 -6.26 -12.59 -12.72
C ASP A 154 -6.32 -13.47 -13.98
N ASP A 155 -7.05 -14.59 -13.97
CA ASP A 155 -7.55 -15.15 -15.22
C ASP A 155 -8.89 -14.44 -15.47
N PRO A 156 -9.01 -13.59 -16.50
CA PRO A 156 -10.30 -13.05 -16.90
C PRO A 156 -11.11 -14.18 -17.55
N GLU A 157 -11.46 -15.22 -16.80
CA GLU A 157 -12.74 -15.84 -17.08
C GLU A 157 -13.78 -14.73 -16.83
N PRO A 158 -14.61 -14.40 -17.84
CA PRO A 158 -15.68 -13.44 -17.65
C PRO A 158 -16.47 -13.91 -16.43
N VAL A 159 -16.60 -13.04 -15.43
CA VAL A 159 -17.46 -13.34 -14.28
C VAL A 159 -18.85 -13.57 -14.85
N ASN A 160 -19.23 -14.85 -14.94
CA ASN A 160 -20.52 -15.23 -15.48
C ASN A 160 -21.54 -14.97 -14.37
N TRP A 161 -21.90 -13.70 -14.23
CA TRP A 161 -22.90 -13.26 -13.28
C TRP A 161 -24.21 -14.00 -13.56
N SER A 162 -24.78 -14.62 -12.53
CA SER A 162 -26.12 -15.17 -12.69
C SER A 162 -27.11 -14.03 -12.99
N PRO A 163 -28.23 -14.29 -13.67
CA PRO A 163 -29.25 -13.27 -13.91
C PRO A 163 -29.70 -12.53 -12.64
N ALA A 164 -29.74 -13.24 -11.51
CA ALA A 164 -30.09 -12.67 -10.20
C ALA A 164 -29.03 -11.67 -9.68
N ASP A 165 -27.74 -11.95 -9.88
CA ASP A 165 -26.67 -11.04 -9.44
C ASP A 165 -26.67 -9.73 -10.25
N ARG A 166 -27.04 -9.79 -11.53
CA ARG A 166 -27.23 -8.59 -12.37
C ARG A 166 -28.38 -7.73 -11.87
N GLU A 167 -29.48 -8.35 -11.47
CA GLU A 167 -30.67 -7.64 -11.00
C GLU A 167 -30.38 -6.88 -9.69
N VAL A 168 -29.60 -7.47 -8.79
CA VAL A 168 -29.12 -6.81 -7.57
C VAL A 168 -28.21 -5.61 -7.89
N LEU A 169 -27.28 -5.74 -8.83
CA LEU A 169 -26.38 -4.63 -9.21
C LEU A 169 -27.14 -3.44 -9.81
N LEU A 170 -28.13 -3.72 -10.66
CA LEU A 170 -29.03 -2.71 -11.23
C LEU A 170 -29.84 -2.00 -10.14
N GLN A 171 -30.28 -2.72 -9.10
CA GLN A 171 -31.02 -2.13 -7.97
C GLN A 171 -30.19 -1.09 -7.20
N TYR A 172 -28.86 -1.22 -7.19
CA TYR A 172 -27.94 -0.27 -6.59
C TYR A 172 -27.41 0.79 -7.57
N GLY A 173 -27.91 0.84 -8.81
CA GLY A 173 -27.51 1.81 -9.83
C GLY A 173 -26.12 1.57 -10.42
N TYR A 174 -25.60 0.34 -10.34
CA TYR A 174 -24.39 -0.05 -11.04
C TYR A 174 -24.75 -0.64 -12.41
N ASP A 175 -24.14 -0.10 -13.46
CA ASP A 175 -24.28 -0.64 -14.81
C ASP A 175 -23.15 -1.61 -15.13
N ALA A 176 -23.42 -2.58 -16.00
CA ALA A 176 -22.40 -3.50 -16.51
C ALA A 176 -21.91 -2.99 -17.88
N CYS A 177 -20.60 -2.96 -18.08
CA CYS A 177 -20.01 -2.69 -19.40
C CYS A 177 -20.42 -3.81 -20.37
N GLY A 178 -21.04 -3.43 -21.48
CA GLY A 178 -21.56 -4.38 -22.48
C GLY A 178 -20.50 -5.27 -23.12
N GLU A 179 -19.23 -4.82 -23.17
CA GLU A 179 -18.16 -5.58 -23.79
C GLU A 179 -17.41 -6.51 -22.84
N CYS A 180 -17.00 -6.00 -21.68
CA CYS A 180 -16.12 -6.75 -20.77
C CYS A 180 -16.85 -7.31 -19.54
N GLY A 181 -18.13 -6.99 -19.37
CA GLY A 181 -18.93 -7.37 -18.19
C GLY A 181 -18.42 -6.75 -16.88
N GLY A 182 -17.55 -5.74 -16.97
CA GLY A 182 -17.03 -4.99 -15.81
C GLY A 182 -18.09 -4.08 -15.21
N ILE A 183 -17.99 -3.81 -13.91
CA ILE A 183 -18.92 -2.91 -13.21
C ILE A 183 -18.52 -1.46 -13.50
N LEU A 184 -19.47 -0.65 -13.99
CA LEU A 184 -19.36 0.80 -14.13
C LEU A 184 -19.80 1.46 -12.82
N LEU A 185 -18.97 2.35 -12.29
CA LEU A 185 -19.31 3.13 -11.11
C LEU A 185 -20.31 4.25 -11.51
N PRO A 186 -21.25 4.63 -10.63
CA PRO A 186 -22.18 5.72 -10.92
C PRO A 186 -21.42 7.02 -11.17
N GLY A 187 -21.54 7.56 -12.39
CA GLY A 187 -20.91 8.83 -12.79
C GLY A 187 -19.57 8.70 -13.52
N ASP A 188 -19.02 7.49 -13.70
CA ASP A 188 -17.87 7.28 -14.59
C ASP A 188 -18.37 7.10 -16.04
N SER A 189 -17.78 7.85 -16.98
CA SER A 189 -18.06 7.72 -18.41
C SER A 189 -17.42 6.48 -19.03
N ASP A 190 -16.34 5.97 -18.43
CA ASP A 190 -15.50 4.94 -19.04
C ASP A 190 -15.41 3.71 -18.13
N CYS A 191 -15.45 2.53 -18.72
CA CYS A 191 -15.25 1.30 -17.95
C CYS A 191 -13.80 1.23 -17.45
N ALA A 192 -13.60 1.20 -16.14
CA ALA A 192 -12.26 1.08 -15.54
C ALA A 192 -11.47 -0.18 -15.97
N ARG A 193 -12.16 -1.19 -16.54
CA ARG A 193 -11.55 -2.45 -16.99
C ARG A 193 -11.10 -2.42 -18.45
N CYS A 194 -11.93 -1.93 -19.38
CA CYS A 194 -11.60 -1.92 -20.81
C CYS A 194 -11.32 -0.53 -21.39
N GLY A 195 -11.62 0.54 -20.65
CA GLY A 195 -11.43 1.92 -21.10
C GLY A 195 -12.43 2.39 -22.15
N ASN A 196 -13.43 1.58 -22.50
CA ASN A 196 -14.45 1.98 -23.46
C ASN A 196 -15.54 2.83 -22.81
N GLU A 197 -15.98 3.83 -23.56
CA GLU A 197 -17.08 4.73 -23.20
C GLU A 197 -18.37 3.93 -22.98
N ARG A 198 -19.16 4.40 -22.02
CA ARG A 198 -20.51 3.90 -21.75
C ARG A 198 -21.32 3.98 -23.04
N GLN A 199 -21.80 2.84 -23.55
CA GLN A 199 -22.78 2.82 -24.63
C GLN A 199 -24.11 3.29 -24.04
N ASP A 200 -24.35 4.59 -24.09
CA ASP A 200 -25.67 5.17 -23.85
C ASP A 200 -26.59 4.64 -24.95
N GLN A 201 -27.56 3.81 -24.55
CA GLN A 201 -28.62 3.30 -25.43
C GLN A 201 -29.60 4.39 -25.83
#